data_AF-A0A1J4VBN1-F1
#
_entry.id   AF-A0A1J4VBN1-F1
#
_cell.length_a   1.000
_cell.length_b   1.000
_cell.length_c   1.000
_cell.angle_alpha   90.00
_cell.angle_beta   90.00
_cell.angle_gamma   90.00
#
_symmetry.space_group_name_H-M   'P 1'
#
loop_
_entity.id
_entity.type
_entity.pdbx_description
1 polymer ?
#
loop_
_entity_poly.entity_id
_entity_poly.type
_entity_poly.pdbx_seq_one_letter_code
_entity_poly.pdbx_strand_id
1 'polypeptide(L)'
;MKKNNRGFTLLEIIIVVFLFSIISAAIFSVLATGRNSLSAGESQIGVQQACRNGLDAMIKELRQASVSTIQGVPADGANYSSITFQIPTTIDATGITWSSNIQYALSGLNSAQLLKTQSGSQKVLANNISALSFNRSAVNPNVVNISITAQKNTFPGFTARQSTITLVSQVKLRN
;
A
#
# COMPACT_ATOMS: atom_id res chain seq x y z
N MET A 1 19.17 17.85 70.84
CA MET A 1 18.64 18.22 69.50
C MET A 1 17.28 17.53 69.31
N LYS A 2 16.16 18.26 69.44
CA LYS A 2 14.81 17.67 69.23
C LYS A 2 14.49 17.67 67.74
N LYS A 3 14.39 16.48 67.14
CA LYS A 3 13.88 16.28 65.77
C LYS A 3 12.36 16.48 65.79
N ASN A 4 11.88 17.50 65.08
CA ASN A 4 10.44 17.69 64.83
C ASN A 4 9.98 16.67 63.78
N ASN A 5 9.42 15.54 64.21
CA ASN A 5 8.72 14.60 63.33
C ASN A 5 7.26 15.05 63.15
N ARG A 6 7.03 16.08 62.33
CA ARG A 6 5.68 16.41 61.87
C ARG A 6 5.31 15.46 60.73
N GLY A 7 4.40 14.53 60.99
CA GLY A 7 3.80 13.68 59.96
C GLY A 7 2.81 14.46 59.09
N PHE A 8 2.50 13.95 57.91
CA PHE A 8 1.50 14.53 57.03
C PHE A 8 0.10 14.44 57.63
N THR A 9 -0.70 15.48 57.45
CA THR A 9 -2.11 15.46 57.82
C THR A 9 -2.92 14.66 56.80
N LEU A 10 -4.03 14.06 57.23
CA LEU A 10 -4.92 13.30 56.35
C LEU A 10 -5.47 14.16 55.20
N LEU A 11 -5.71 15.45 55.47
CA LEU A 11 -6.15 16.42 54.47
C LEU A 11 -5.08 16.68 53.40
N GLU A 12 -3.81 16.83 53.79
CA GLU A 12 -2.69 16.99 52.83
C GLU A 12 -2.59 15.79 51.89
N ILE A 13 -2.74 14.56 52.41
CA ILE A 13 -2.70 13.35 51.58
C ILE A 13 -3.85 13.33 50.57
N ILE A 14 -5.07 13.71 50.98
CA ILE A 14 -6.22 13.77 50.06
C ILE A 14 -5.99 14.78 48.95
N ILE A 15 -5.46 15.97 49.28
CA ILE A 15 -5.18 17.02 48.29
C ILE A 15 -4.08 16.55 47.31
N VAL A 16 -3.02 15.91 47.81
CA VAL A 16 -1.94 15.38 46.97
C VAL A 16 -2.45 14.30 46.03
N VAL A 17 -3.27 13.35 46.51
CA VAL A 17 -3.85 12.30 45.67
C VAL A 17 -4.78 12.89 44.62
N PHE A 18 -5.59 13.89 44.99
CA PHE A 18 -6.48 14.57 44.05
C PHE A 18 -5.69 15.26 42.93
N LEU A 19 -4.68 16.05 43.27
CA LEU A 19 -3.81 16.71 42.29
C LEU A 19 -3.04 15.70 41.43
N PHE A 20 -2.54 14.63 42.04
CA PHE A 20 -1.86 13.56 41.33
C PHE A 20 -2.78 12.85 40.32
N SER A 21 -4.06 12.67 40.65
CA SER A 21 -5.02 12.05 39.74
C SER A 21 -5.30 12.93 38.51
N ILE A 22 -5.40 14.25 38.68
CA ILE A 22 -5.56 15.21 37.58
C ILE A 22 -4.34 15.17 36.65
N ILE A 23 -3.13 15.23 37.22
CA ILE A 23 -1.88 15.17 36.45
C ILE A 23 -1.77 13.83 35.71
N SER A 24 -2.08 12.73 36.38
CA SER A 24 -2.06 11.39 35.78
C SER A 24 -3.04 11.31 34.61
N ALA A 25 -4.28 11.81 34.77
CA ALA A 25 -5.28 11.83 33.71
C ALA A 25 -4.82 12.64 32.50
N ALA A 26 -4.16 13.78 32.71
CA ALA A 26 -3.59 14.59 31.63
C ALA A 26 -2.46 13.85 30.89
N ILE A 27 -1.58 13.14 31.61
CA ILE A 27 -0.51 12.33 30.99
C ILE A 27 -1.11 11.17 30.19
N PHE A 28 -2.11 10.48 30.73
CA PHE A 28 -2.77 9.38 30.03
C PHE A 28 -3.48 9.83 28.75
N SER A 29 -4.10 11.01 28.74
CA SER A 29 -4.76 11.54 27.53
C SER A 29 -3.75 11.87 26.42
N VAL A 30 -2.60 12.45 26.76
CA VAL A 30 -1.50 12.69 25.83
C VAL A 30 -0.95 11.37 25.30
N LEU A 31 -0.70 10.39 26.17
CA LEU A 31 -0.20 9.07 25.77
C LEU A 31 -1.17 8.34 24.84
N ALA A 32 -2.47 8.37 25.13
CA ALA A 32 -3.49 7.78 24.28
C ALA A 32 -3.52 8.43 22.89
N THR A 33 -3.44 9.76 22.84
CA THR A 33 -3.39 10.52 21.59
C THR A 33 -2.12 10.21 20.80
N GLY A 34 -0.97 10.13 21.46
CA GLY A 34 0.31 9.78 20.84
C GLY A 34 0.28 8.39 20.20
N ARG A 35 -0.23 7.38 20.92
CA ARG A 35 -0.40 6.02 20.38
C ARG A 35 -1.28 5.99 19.13
N ASN A 36 -2.39 6.73 19.16
CA ASN A 36 -3.29 6.83 18.01
C ASN A 36 -2.61 7.47 16.80
N SER A 37 -1.81 8.52 17.02
CA SER A 37 -1.05 9.19 15.97
C SER A 37 0.00 8.28 15.35
N LEU A 38 0.72 7.51 16.17
CA LEU A 38 1.73 6.55 15.68
C LEU A 38 1.09 5.47 14.82
N SER A 39 -0.01 4.87 15.31
CA SER A 39 -0.72 3.82 14.55
C SER A 39 -1.27 4.31 13.21
N ALA A 40 -1.79 5.54 13.17
CA ALA A 40 -2.21 6.16 11.91
C ALA A 40 -1.03 6.41 10.96
N GLY A 41 0.11 6.87 11.48
CA GLY A 41 1.33 7.07 10.70
C GLY A 41 1.86 5.78 10.10
N GLU A 42 1.92 4.70 10.88
CA GLU A 42 2.35 3.38 10.40
C GLU A 42 1.43 2.83 9.30
N SER A 43 0.11 2.99 9.45
CA SER A 43 -0.84 2.59 8.42
C SER A 43 -0.68 3.40 7.14
N GLN A 44 -0.42 4.71 7.23
CA GLN A 44 -0.17 5.56 6.07
C GLN A 44 1.12 5.15 5.32
N ILE A 45 2.20 4.90 6.06
CA ILE A 45 3.46 4.43 5.49
C ILE A 45 3.26 3.07 4.81
N GLY A 46 2.54 2.16 5.46
CA GLY A 46 2.26 0.82 4.95
C GLY A 46 1.52 0.84 3.61
N VAL A 47 0.45 1.64 3.48
CA VAL A 47 -0.29 1.73 2.21
C VAL A 47 0.53 2.37 1.10
N GLN A 48 1.34 3.39 1.42
CA GLN A 48 2.22 4.03 0.44
C GLN A 48 3.29 3.06 -0.06
N GLN A 49 3.92 2.31 0.85
CA GLN A 49 4.94 1.32 0.48
C GLN A 49 4.34 0.19 -0.36
N ALA A 50 3.14 -0.29 -0.02
CA ALA A 50 2.43 -1.30 -0.80
C ALA A 50 2.16 -0.83 -2.24
N CYS A 51 1.62 0.38 -2.41
CA CYS A 51 1.40 0.95 -3.74
C CYS A 51 2.70 1.12 -4.52
N ARG A 52 3.75 1.67 -3.91
CA ARG A 52 5.05 1.89 -4.58
C ARG A 52 5.69 0.57 -5.00
N ASN A 53 5.77 -0.42 -4.12
CA ASN A 53 6.34 -1.72 -4.43
C ASN A 53 5.62 -2.41 -5.59
N GLY A 54 4.28 -2.38 -5.60
CA GLY A 54 3.49 -2.96 -6.67
C GLY A 54 3.64 -2.21 -8.00
N LEU A 55 3.56 -0.89 -7.94
CA LEU A 55 3.66 -0.01 -9.11
C LEU A 55 5.06 -0.05 -9.73
N ASP A 56 6.12 0.03 -8.94
CA ASP A 56 7.51 -0.01 -9.43
C ASP A 56 7.82 -1.35 -10.12
N ALA A 57 7.31 -2.47 -9.57
CA ALA A 57 7.44 -3.79 -10.19
C ALA A 57 6.71 -3.84 -11.55
N MET A 58 5.47 -3.36 -11.61
CA MET A 58 4.69 -3.31 -12.86
C MET A 58 5.35 -2.42 -13.91
N ILE A 59 5.82 -1.23 -13.52
CA ILE A 59 6.47 -0.28 -14.44
C ILE A 59 7.74 -0.88 -15.03
N LYS A 60 8.56 -1.52 -14.19
CA LYS A 60 9.83 -2.11 -14.62
C LYS A 60 9.62 -3.16 -15.71
N GLU A 61 8.63 -4.02 -15.55
CA GLU A 61 8.35 -5.10 -16.50
C GLU A 61 7.59 -4.60 -17.74
N LEU A 62 6.60 -3.70 -17.57
CA LEU A 62 5.86 -3.13 -18.70
C LEU A 62 6.74 -2.30 -19.62
N ARG A 63 7.78 -1.64 -19.10
CA ARG A 63 8.75 -0.91 -19.93
C ARG A 63 9.53 -1.83 -20.88
N GLN A 64 9.63 -3.11 -20.54
CA GLN A 64 10.30 -4.13 -21.37
C GLN A 64 9.33 -4.85 -22.32
N ALA A 65 8.03 -4.74 -22.07
CA ALA A 65 7.00 -5.35 -22.89
C ALA A 65 6.88 -4.63 -24.24
N SER A 66 6.55 -5.39 -25.28
CA SER A 66 6.19 -4.85 -26.58
C SER A 66 4.68 -4.67 -26.67
N VAL A 67 4.26 -3.68 -27.45
CA VAL A 67 2.85 -3.38 -27.76
C VAL A 67 2.12 -4.61 -28.30
N SER A 68 2.82 -5.45 -29.08
CA SER A 68 2.25 -6.65 -29.71
C SER A 68 2.02 -7.81 -28.76
N THR A 69 2.66 -7.83 -27.58
CA THR A 69 2.52 -8.93 -26.62
C THR A 69 1.47 -8.68 -25.54
N ILE A 70 0.87 -7.49 -25.50
CA ILE A 70 -0.15 -7.15 -24.50
C ILE A 70 -1.48 -7.81 -24.83
N GLN A 71 -2.05 -8.43 -23.82
CA GLN A 71 -3.35 -9.11 -23.84
C GLN A 71 -4.20 -8.64 -22.65
N GLY A 72 -5.52 -8.66 -22.83
CA GLY A 72 -6.50 -8.28 -21.79
C GLY A 72 -6.68 -6.77 -21.58
N VAL A 73 -5.86 -5.93 -22.23
CA VAL A 73 -6.00 -4.47 -22.22
C VAL A 73 -5.84 -3.94 -23.65
N PRO A 74 -6.90 -3.99 -24.49
CA PRO A 74 -6.89 -3.37 -25.81
C PRO A 74 -6.73 -1.83 -25.70
N ALA A 75 -6.32 -1.21 -26.80
CA ALA A 75 -6.19 0.24 -26.88
C ALA A 75 -7.53 0.90 -27.22
N ASP A 76 -8.51 0.79 -26.32
CA ASP A 76 -9.88 1.29 -26.50
C ASP A 76 -10.30 2.37 -25.50
N GLY A 77 -9.42 2.69 -24.53
CA GLY A 77 -9.69 3.66 -23.48
C GLY A 77 -10.56 3.13 -22.34
N ALA A 78 -10.86 1.83 -22.27
CA ALA A 78 -11.56 1.22 -21.14
C ALA A 78 -10.62 0.91 -19.95
N ASN A 79 -11.20 0.68 -18.78
CA ASN A 79 -10.47 0.28 -17.59
C ASN A 79 -10.56 -1.23 -17.37
N TYR A 80 -9.43 -1.87 -17.16
CA TYR A 80 -9.30 -3.31 -16.95
C TYR A 80 -8.63 -3.62 -15.61
N SER A 81 -9.07 -4.66 -14.92
CA SER A 81 -8.53 -5.06 -13.60
C SER A 81 -7.32 -5.99 -13.67
N SER A 82 -6.96 -6.45 -14.87
CA SER A 82 -5.79 -7.29 -15.09
C SER A 82 -5.11 -6.96 -16.41
N ILE A 83 -3.82 -7.25 -16.49
CA ILE A 83 -3.03 -7.11 -17.72
C ILE A 83 -2.12 -8.32 -17.86
N THR A 84 -2.00 -8.83 -19.09
CA THR A 84 -1.10 -9.93 -19.42
C THR A 84 -0.16 -9.49 -20.54
N PHE A 85 1.13 -9.80 -20.42
CA PHE A 85 2.12 -9.46 -21.45
C PHE A 85 3.32 -10.41 -21.40
N GLN A 86 4.23 -10.25 -22.36
CA GLN A 86 5.50 -10.98 -22.42
C GLN A 86 6.66 -10.00 -22.54
N ILE A 87 7.79 -10.38 -21.96
CA ILE A 87 9.06 -9.64 -22.05
C ILE A 87 10.10 -10.47 -22.80
N PRO A 88 11.04 -9.83 -23.53
CA PRO A 88 12.09 -10.56 -24.24
C PRO A 88 13.09 -11.17 -23.24
N THR A 89 13.37 -12.46 -23.36
CA THR A 89 14.37 -13.16 -22.51
C THR A 89 15.75 -13.20 -23.16
N THR A 90 15.80 -13.42 -24.47
CA THR A 90 17.01 -13.52 -25.26
C THR A 90 16.80 -12.86 -26.62
N ILE A 91 17.84 -12.22 -27.12
CA ILE A 91 17.89 -11.64 -28.45
C ILE A 91 19.09 -12.28 -29.14
N ASP A 92 18.83 -13.05 -30.19
CA ASP A 92 19.86 -13.75 -30.96
C ASP A 92 19.71 -13.48 -32.47
N ALA A 93 20.54 -14.13 -33.29
CA ALA A 93 20.53 -13.98 -34.74
C ALA A 93 19.24 -14.53 -35.41
N THR A 94 18.46 -15.34 -34.70
CA THR A 94 17.20 -15.94 -35.18
C THR A 94 15.95 -15.16 -34.77
N GLY A 95 16.08 -14.24 -33.81
CA GLY A 95 15.03 -13.31 -33.43
C GLY A 95 14.98 -13.04 -31.91
N ILE A 96 13.79 -12.66 -31.45
CA ILE A 96 13.52 -12.40 -30.03
C ILE A 96 12.79 -13.61 -29.45
N THR A 97 13.37 -14.23 -28.42
CA THR A 97 12.66 -15.22 -27.61
C THR A 97 11.88 -14.51 -26.52
N TRP A 98 10.57 -14.77 -26.45
CA TRP A 98 9.67 -14.18 -25.47
C TRP A 98 9.54 -15.05 -24.23
N SER A 99 9.31 -14.40 -23.08
CA SER A 99 8.97 -15.08 -21.85
C SER A 99 7.60 -15.76 -21.92
N SER A 100 7.31 -16.62 -20.95
CA SER A 100 5.92 -16.99 -20.66
C SER A 100 5.07 -15.76 -20.31
N ASN A 101 3.75 -15.92 -20.40
CA ASN A 101 2.81 -14.86 -20.06
C ASN A 101 2.97 -14.44 -18.59
N ILE A 102 3.21 -13.15 -18.41
CA ILE A 102 3.23 -12.48 -17.12
C ILE A 102 1.88 -11.80 -16.96
N GLN A 103 1.13 -12.17 -15.93
CA GLN A 103 -0.15 -11.57 -15.59
C GLN A 103 -0.06 -10.81 -14.26
N TYR A 104 -0.60 -9.60 -14.26
CA TYR A 104 -0.85 -8.82 -13.04
C TYR A 104 -2.35 -8.70 -12.81
N ALA A 105 -2.79 -9.04 -11.60
CA ALA A 105 -4.19 -8.94 -11.20
C ALA A 105 -4.33 -8.81 -9.67
N LEU A 106 -5.49 -8.34 -9.23
CA LEU A 106 -5.89 -8.46 -7.82
C LEU A 106 -6.41 -9.87 -7.56
N SER A 107 -5.84 -10.53 -6.54
CA SER A 107 -6.21 -11.87 -6.12
C SER A 107 -5.74 -12.11 -4.67
N GLY A 108 -5.61 -13.37 -4.27
CA GLY A 108 -5.16 -13.77 -2.94
C GLY A 108 -6.23 -13.55 -1.87
N LEU A 109 -5.80 -13.25 -0.64
CA LEU A 109 -6.71 -13.11 0.49
C LEU A 109 -7.69 -11.95 0.27
N ASN A 110 -8.99 -12.24 0.23
CA ASN A 110 -10.07 -11.28 0.01
C ASN A 110 -9.92 -10.44 -1.28
N SER A 111 -9.21 -10.94 -2.29
CA SER A 111 -8.90 -10.19 -3.52
C SER A 111 -8.18 -8.84 -3.26
N ALA A 112 -7.46 -8.74 -2.15
CA ALA A 112 -6.82 -7.51 -1.68
C ALA A 112 -5.29 -7.52 -1.86
N GLN A 113 -4.75 -8.43 -2.68
CA GLN A 113 -3.33 -8.56 -2.94
C GLN A 113 -3.06 -8.39 -4.43
N LEU A 114 -2.00 -7.65 -4.76
CA LEU A 114 -1.46 -7.61 -6.12
C LEU A 114 -0.58 -8.85 -6.33
N LEU A 115 -1.00 -9.72 -7.25
CA LEU A 115 -0.25 -10.91 -7.61
C LEU A 115 0.35 -10.75 -9.01
N LYS A 116 1.59 -11.22 -9.14
CA LYS A 116 2.21 -11.53 -10.41
C LYS A 116 2.13 -13.04 -10.63
N THR A 117 1.51 -13.47 -11.73
CA THR A 117 1.49 -14.87 -12.15
C THR A 117 2.38 -15.06 -13.37
N GLN A 118 3.29 -16.02 -13.33
CA GLN A 118 4.16 -16.37 -14.45
C GLN A 118 4.37 -17.89 -14.48
N SER A 119 4.10 -18.53 -15.63
CA SER A 119 4.20 -19.99 -15.81
C SER A 119 3.48 -20.81 -14.73
N GLY A 120 2.33 -20.33 -14.24
CA GLY A 120 1.57 -21.00 -13.18
C GLY A 120 2.07 -20.75 -11.74
N SER A 121 3.19 -20.06 -11.57
CA SER A 121 3.68 -19.62 -10.25
C SER A 121 3.14 -18.23 -9.92
N GLN A 122 2.72 -18.03 -8.67
CA GLN A 122 2.20 -16.77 -8.17
C GLN A 122 3.14 -16.14 -7.13
N LYS A 123 3.39 -14.84 -7.29
CA LYS A 123 4.14 -14.02 -6.34
C LYS A 123 3.30 -12.84 -5.89
N VAL A 124 3.14 -12.68 -4.58
CA VAL A 124 2.51 -11.48 -3.99
C VAL A 124 3.51 -10.33 -4.02
N LEU A 125 3.11 -9.21 -4.62
CA LEU A 125 3.94 -8.01 -4.74
C LEU A 125 3.53 -6.89 -3.79
N ALA A 126 2.23 -6.79 -3.51
CA ALA A 126 1.69 -5.80 -2.58
C ALA A 126 0.44 -6.34 -1.89
N ASN A 127 0.23 -5.90 -0.64
CA ASN A 127 -0.91 -6.25 0.19
C ASN A 127 -1.81 -5.02 0.43
N ASN A 128 -3.05 -5.26 0.81
CA ASN A 128 -4.04 -4.22 1.10
C ASN A 128 -4.35 -3.33 -0.11
N ILE A 129 -4.37 -3.91 -1.30
CA ILE A 129 -4.74 -3.21 -2.53
C ILE A 129 -6.25 -3.35 -2.72
N SER A 130 -6.98 -2.25 -2.68
CA SER A 130 -8.44 -2.23 -2.84
C SER A 130 -8.89 -2.04 -4.27
N ALA A 131 -8.08 -1.38 -5.11
CA ALA A 131 -8.39 -1.21 -6.53
C ALA A 131 -7.12 -1.23 -7.39
N LEU A 132 -7.28 -1.74 -8.60
CA LEU A 132 -6.27 -1.77 -9.64
C LEU A 132 -6.96 -1.57 -10.98
N SER A 133 -6.48 -0.64 -11.78
CA SER A 133 -6.93 -0.49 -13.16
C SER A 133 -5.78 -0.25 -14.12
N PHE A 134 -5.95 -0.78 -15.32
CA PHE A 134 -5.11 -0.60 -16.47
C PHE A 134 -5.94 0.01 -17.59
N ASN A 135 -5.37 0.99 -18.27
CA ASN A 135 -6.03 1.67 -19.37
C ASN A 135 -5.03 1.97 -20.48
N ARG A 136 -5.44 1.76 -21.73
CA ARG A 136 -4.67 2.11 -22.92
C ARG A 136 -5.59 2.85 -23.88
N SER A 137 -5.16 4.01 -24.37
CA SER A 137 -5.95 4.81 -25.30
C SER A 137 -5.68 4.41 -26.75
N ALA A 138 -6.72 4.43 -27.59
CA ALA A 138 -6.59 4.28 -29.05
C ALA A 138 -5.69 5.35 -29.68
N VAL A 139 -5.61 6.54 -29.07
CA VAL A 139 -4.80 7.67 -29.56
C VAL A 139 -3.31 7.40 -29.34
N ASN A 140 -2.94 6.76 -28.24
CA ASN A 140 -1.56 6.46 -27.86
C ASN A 140 -1.46 5.00 -27.36
N PRO A 141 -1.53 4.00 -28.26
CA PRO A 141 -1.58 2.59 -27.88
C PRO A 141 -0.29 2.11 -27.19
N ASN A 142 0.80 2.87 -27.33
CA ASN A 142 2.11 2.57 -26.78
C ASN A 142 2.26 3.02 -25.31
N VAL A 143 1.22 3.59 -24.71
CA VAL A 143 1.23 4.04 -23.31
C VAL A 143 0.17 3.29 -22.51
N VAL A 144 0.58 2.72 -21.38
CA VAL A 144 -0.31 2.09 -20.39
C VAL A 144 -0.43 3.00 -19.18
N ASN A 145 -1.67 3.42 -18.89
CA ASN A 145 -2.03 4.08 -17.64
C ASN A 145 -2.33 3.00 -16.60
N ILE A 146 -1.73 3.14 -15.42
CA ILE A 146 -1.90 2.22 -14.29
C ILE A 146 -2.40 3.05 -13.12
N SER A 147 -3.50 2.64 -12.51
CA SER A 147 -3.98 3.20 -11.24
C SER A 147 -4.02 2.09 -10.20
N ILE A 148 -3.42 2.32 -9.03
CA ILE A 148 -3.43 1.39 -7.90
C ILE A 148 -3.84 2.12 -6.64
N THR A 149 -4.78 1.53 -5.90
CA THR A 149 -5.27 2.06 -4.63
C THR A 149 -5.00 1.06 -3.52
N ALA A 150 -4.29 1.49 -2.48
CA ALA A 150 -4.10 0.72 -1.26
C ALA A 150 -4.89 1.33 -0.10
N GLN A 151 -5.42 0.47 0.75
CA GLN A 151 -6.33 0.84 1.83
C GLN A 151 -6.11 -0.05 3.05
N LYS A 152 -5.84 0.56 4.20
CA LYS A 152 -5.64 -0.14 5.48
C LYS A 152 -6.35 0.59 6.61
N ASN A 153 -7.04 -0.15 7.46
CA ASN A 153 -7.65 0.41 8.66
C ASN A 153 -6.56 0.94 9.60
N THR A 154 -6.70 2.18 10.06
CA THR A 154 -5.77 2.78 11.02
C THR A 154 -5.98 2.24 12.43
N PHE A 155 -7.14 1.64 12.70
CA PHE A 155 -7.46 1.01 13.97
C PHE A 155 -8.16 -0.35 13.73
N PRO A 156 -7.72 -1.43 14.40
CA PRO A 156 -8.44 -2.70 14.40
C PRO A 156 -9.88 -2.48 14.88
N GLY A 157 -10.87 -2.94 14.10
CA GLY A 157 -12.29 -2.86 14.45
C GLY A 157 -13.03 -1.58 14.06
N PHE A 158 -12.34 -0.55 13.53
CA PHE A 158 -12.99 0.68 13.05
C PHE A 158 -12.77 0.88 11.55
N THR A 159 -13.79 0.54 10.75
CA THR A 159 -13.78 0.71 9.28
C THR A 159 -13.90 2.18 8.86
N ALA A 160 -14.23 3.12 9.76
CA ALA A 160 -14.39 4.53 9.39
C ALA A 160 -13.06 5.31 9.34
N ARG A 161 -11.98 4.78 9.91
CA ARG A 161 -10.67 5.45 9.95
C ARG A 161 -9.68 4.60 9.18
N GLN A 162 -9.46 4.97 7.93
CA GLN A 162 -8.64 4.20 7.00
C GLN A 162 -7.60 5.11 6.34
N SER A 163 -6.37 4.63 6.27
CA SER A 163 -5.36 5.20 5.39
C SER A 163 -5.63 4.67 3.99
N THR A 164 -5.90 5.57 3.05
CA THR A 164 -6.09 5.24 1.64
C THR A 164 -5.15 6.08 0.80
N ILE A 165 -4.49 5.46 -0.17
CA ILE A 165 -3.67 6.16 -1.14
C ILE A 165 -3.93 5.59 -2.53
N THR A 166 -4.05 6.47 -3.51
CA THR A 166 -4.09 6.09 -4.92
C THR A 166 -2.87 6.64 -5.62
N LEU A 167 -2.12 5.79 -6.31
CA LEU A 167 -1.03 6.19 -7.18
C LEU A 167 -1.41 5.89 -8.62
N VAL A 168 -1.15 6.85 -9.49
CA VAL A 168 -1.34 6.71 -10.94
C VAL A 168 0.01 6.87 -11.62
N SER A 169 0.29 6.04 -12.61
CA SER A 169 1.50 6.13 -13.42
C SER A 169 1.20 5.83 -14.88
N GLN A 170 2.03 6.38 -15.77
CA GLN A 170 1.98 6.13 -17.19
C GLN A 170 3.30 5.48 -17.63
N VAL A 171 3.19 4.38 -18.37
CA VAL A 171 4.35 3.63 -18.85
C VAL A 171 4.31 3.58 -20.36
N LYS A 172 5.35 4.11 -21.00
CA LYS A 172 5.58 3.91 -22.42
C LYS A 172 6.21 2.53 -22.64
N LEU A 173 5.60 1.76 -23.52
CA LEU A 173 6.02 0.42 -23.93
C LEU A 173 7.21 0.50 -24.89
N ARG A 174 7.91 -0.63 -25.05
CA ARG A 174 8.97 -0.75 -26.04
C ARG A 174 8.34 -0.81 -27.44
N ASN A 175 8.84 0.05 -28.34
CA ASN A 175 8.55 0.00 -29.77
C ASN A 175 9.48 -0.99 -30.47
#